data_AF-A0A8S3ZQ29-F1
#
_entry.id   AF-A0A8S3ZQ29-F1
#
_cell.length_a   1.000
_cell.length_b   1.000
_cell.length_c   1.000
_cell.angle_alpha   90.00
_cell.angle_beta   90.00
_cell.angle_gamma   90.00
#
_symmetry.space_group_name_H-M   'P 1'
#
loop_
_entity.id
_entity.type
_entity.pdbx_description
1 polymer ?
#
loop_
_entity_poly.entity_id
_entity_poly.type
_entity_poly.pdbx_seq_one_letter_code
_entity_poly.pdbx_strand_id
1 'polypeptide(L)'
;MTMNIVVLMMMLGCCSFTSATGNGTGATGNGTAPCRNNLAISFCLDSSGSMTKPNFDQQKDAVTYLIDRLNMSSGNVQLTVASYGSNCYPPVNNYTRNSTLAKEMVKNTTYRGSTTETGLCLKWANGLHDTYGDPKAVCLILIMTDGGSTNQTQ
;
A
#
# COMPACT_ATOMS: atom_id res chain seq x y z
N MET A 1 6.47 -18.04 20.59
CA MET A 1 5.09 -17.54 20.47
C MET A 1 4.93 -17.04 19.04
N THR A 2 4.02 -17.61 18.26
CA THR A 2 3.68 -17.10 16.94
C THR A 2 2.78 -15.89 17.12
N MET A 3 3.16 -14.73 16.58
CA MET A 3 2.24 -13.60 16.50
C MET A 3 1.37 -13.70 15.27
N ASN A 4 0.09 -13.34 15.44
CA ASN A 4 -0.86 -13.24 14.36
C ASN A 4 -0.70 -11.86 13.72
N ILE A 5 -0.04 -11.79 12.57
CA ILE A 5 -0.07 -10.60 11.73
C ILE A 5 -1.50 -10.45 11.20
N VAL A 6 -2.15 -9.34 11.56
CA VAL A 6 -3.44 -8.96 11.01
C VAL A 6 -3.18 -8.08 9.79
N VAL A 7 -3.72 -8.49 8.65
CA VAL A 7 -3.66 -7.71 7.41
C VAL A 7 -5.01 -7.04 7.21
N LEU A 8 -5.04 -5.71 7.31
CA LEU A 8 -6.20 -4.93 6.90
C LEU A 8 -6.00 -4.49 5.46
N MET A 9 -6.85 -4.99 4.58
CA MET A 9 -6.86 -4.65 3.16
C MET A 9 -7.97 -3.65 2.89
N MET A 10 -7.61 -2.49 2.35
CA MET A 10 -8.55 -1.52 1.83
C MET A 10 -8.37 -1.37 0.32
N MET A 11 -9.44 -1.57 -0.42
CA MET A 11 -9.49 -1.26 -1.86
C MET A 11 -9.92 0.19 -2.03
N LEU A 12 -9.13 0.98 -2.75
CA LEU A 12 -9.51 2.33 -3.17
C LEU A 12 -9.93 2.34 -4.63
N GLY A 13 -11.00 3.06 -4.91
CA GLY A 13 -11.48 3.32 -6.28
C GLY A 13 -10.70 4.43 -6.97
N CYS A 14 -9.39 4.25 -7.20
CA CYS A 14 -8.60 5.25 -7.95
C CYS A 14 -8.90 5.25 -9.45
N CYS A 15 -9.32 4.11 -9.99
CA CYS A 15 -9.79 4.01 -11.36
C CYS A 15 -11.31 3.77 -11.33
N SER A 16 -12.03 4.42 -12.24
CA SER A 16 -13.46 4.18 -12.40
C SER A 16 -13.66 2.92 -13.24
N PHE A 17 -14.39 1.93 -12.71
CA PHE A 17 -14.92 0.82 -13.49
C PHE A 17 -16.04 1.36 -14.39
N THR A 18 -15.71 1.94 -15.54
CA THR A 18 -16.69 2.15 -16.59
C THR A 18 -16.80 0.85 -17.36
N SER A 19 -17.86 0.08 -17.07
CA SER A 19 -18.24 -1.06 -17.87
C SER A 19 -18.45 -0.59 -19.30
N ALA A 20 -17.54 -0.98 -20.20
CA ALA A 20 -17.63 -0.67 -21.61
C ALA A 20 -18.78 -1.47 -22.23
N THR A 21 -20.02 -1.00 -22.08
CA THR A 21 -21.10 -1.33 -22.99
C THR A 21 -20.88 -0.51 -24.25
N GLY A 22 -20.29 -1.12 -25.27
CA GLY A 22 -20.08 -0.47 -26.55
C GLY A 22 -21.42 -0.05 -27.19
N ASN A 23 -21.53 1.22 -27.55
CA ASN A 23 -21.75 1.63 -28.93
C ASN A 23 -21.40 3.12 -29.08
N GLY A 24 -20.77 3.48 -30.19
CA GLY A 24 -20.17 4.80 -30.38
C GLY A 24 -21.17 5.96 -30.38
N THR A 25 -20.74 7.11 -29.87
CA THR A 25 -20.72 8.44 -30.53
C THR A 25 -20.28 9.48 -29.49
N GLY A 26 -19.53 10.47 -29.96
CA GLY A 26 -18.71 11.34 -29.13
C GLY A 26 -19.44 12.10 -28.02
N ALA A 27 -18.79 12.17 -26.87
CA ALA A 27 -19.00 13.22 -25.88
C ALA A 27 -17.63 13.67 -25.37
N THR A 28 -17.30 14.92 -25.66
CA THR A 28 -16.26 15.70 -24.99
C THR A 28 -16.61 15.81 -23.51
N GLY A 29 -15.98 14.97 -22.69
CA GLY A 29 -16.11 14.98 -21.24
C GLY A 29 -14.84 14.37 -20.65
N ASN A 30 -14.34 14.97 -19.57
CA ASN A 30 -13.11 14.63 -18.88
C ASN A 30 -13.07 13.13 -18.47
N GLY A 31 -12.62 12.27 -19.39
CA GLY A 31 -12.79 10.83 -19.31
C GLY A 31 -11.71 10.19 -18.45
N THR A 32 -12.07 9.77 -17.24
CA THR A 32 -11.25 8.87 -16.43
C THR A 32 -11.04 7.56 -17.20
N ALA A 33 -9.77 7.20 -17.41
CA ALA A 33 -9.42 6.01 -18.17
C ALA A 33 -9.94 4.73 -17.48
N PRO A 34 -10.45 3.74 -18.23
CA PRO A 34 -10.96 2.50 -17.64
C PRO A 34 -9.82 1.76 -16.91
N CYS A 35 -10.15 1.13 -15.79
CA CYS A 35 -9.25 0.25 -15.06
C CYS A 35 -8.67 -0.80 -16.04
N ARG A 36 -7.35 -0.92 -16.06
CA ARG A 36 -6.65 -2.01 -16.75
C ARG A 36 -6.23 -3.05 -15.70
N ASN A 37 -5.63 -4.16 -16.14
CA ASN A 37 -5.03 -5.18 -15.26
C ASN A 37 -3.78 -4.64 -14.51
N ASN A 38 -3.78 -3.36 -14.14
CA ASN A 38 -2.74 -2.66 -13.41
C ASN A 38 -3.12 -2.58 -11.94
N LEU A 39 -2.11 -2.62 -11.07
CA LEU A 39 -2.27 -2.64 -9.63
C LEU A 39 -1.30 -1.65 -8.99
N ALA A 40 -1.81 -0.78 -8.14
CA ALA A 40 -1.03 0.09 -7.28
C ALA A 40 -1.19 -0.42 -5.84
N ILE A 41 -0.08 -0.79 -5.19
CA ILE A 41 -0.12 -1.35 -3.83
C ILE A 41 0.71 -0.49 -2.89
N SER A 42 0.11 -0.04 -1.79
CA SER A 42 0.82 0.60 -0.68
C SER A 42 0.86 -0.34 0.52
N PHE A 43 2.06 -0.78 0.91
CA PHE A 43 2.28 -1.54 2.13
C PHE A 43 2.55 -0.59 3.30
N CYS A 44 1.79 -0.74 4.39
CA CYS A 44 1.89 0.02 5.63
C CYS A 44 2.29 -0.92 6.76
N LEU A 45 3.54 -0.83 7.25
CA LEU A 45 4.06 -1.69 8.32
C LEU A 45 3.96 -0.98 9.66
N ASP A 46 3.30 -1.62 10.62
CA ASP A 46 3.14 -1.11 11.97
C ASP A 46 4.47 -1.15 12.73
N SER A 47 4.96 0.04 13.10
CA SER A 47 6.18 0.25 13.89
C SER A 47 5.90 0.88 15.25
N SER A 48 4.70 0.64 15.79
CA SER A 48 4.29 1.02 17.14
C SER A 48 5.08 0.30 18.23
N GLY A 49 4.98 0.77 19.47
CA GLY A 49 5.68 0.21 20.63
C GLY A 49 5.11 -1.11 21.14
N SER A 50 3.89 -1.50 20.74
CA SER A 50 3.39 -2.86 20.97
C SER A 50 4.07 -3.89 20.06
N MET A 51 4.56 -3.44 18.90
CA MET A 51 5.34 -4.24 18.00
C MET A 51 6.75 -4.44 18.55
N THR A 52 7.25 -5.68 18.61
CA THR A 52 8.69 -5.90 18.90
C THR A 52 9.50 -5.84 17.61
N LYS A 53 10.79 -5.54 17.69
CA LYS A 53 11.67 -5.55 16.52
C LYS A 53 11.64 -6.89 15.75
N PRO A 54 11.70 -8.07 16.41
CA PRO A 54 11.52 -9.35 15.72
C PRO A 54 10.18 -9.48 14.97
N ASN A 55 9.09 -8.97 15.54
CA ASN A 55 7.77 -9.03 14.90
C ASN A 55 7.68 -8.08 13.71
N PHE A 56 8.33 -6.91 13.80
CA PHE A 56 8.48 -6.02 12.66
C PHE A 56 9.27 -6.66 11.52
N ASP A 57 10.32 -7.41 11.85
CA ASP A 57 11.08 -8.17 10.84
C ASP A 57 10.20 -9.26 10.19
N GLN A 58 9.29 -9.91 10.95
CA GLN A 58 8.29 -10.82 10.36
C GLN A 58 7.31 -10.13 9.41
N GLN A 59 6.89 -8.89 9.68
CA GLN A 59 6.08 -8.12 8.73
C GLN A 59 6.84 -7.88 7.42
N LYS A 60 8.14 -7.56 7.51
CA LYS A 60 9.01 -7.36 6.33
C LYS A 60 9.15 -8.65 5.53
N ASP A 61 9.30 -9.79 6.20
CA ASP A 61 9.36 -11.09 5.54
C ASP A 61 8.04 -11.41 4.82
N ALA A 62 6.89 -11.13 5.45
CA ALA A 62 5.58 -11.31 4.83
C ALA A 62 5.39 -10.41 3.59
N VAL A 63 5.79 -9.13 3.67
CA VAL A 63 5.74 -8.24 2.48
C VAL A 63 6.68 -8.71 1.39
N THR A 64 7.89 -9.14 1.73
CA THR A 64 8.86 -9.69 0.76
C THR A 64 8.30 -10.93 0.06
N TYR A 65 7.69 -11.84 0.82
CA TYR A 65 7.03 -13.02 0.29
C TYR A 65 5.88 -12.65 -0.68
N LEU A 66 5.07 -11.65 -0.34
CA LEU A 66 4.02 -11.15 -1.22
C LEU A 66 4.60 -10.57 -2.51
N ILE A 67 5.67 -9.78 -2.43
CA ILE A 67 6.35 -9.20 -3.61
C ILE A 67 6.82 -10.29 -4.57
N ASP A 68 7.38 -11.40 -4.07
CA ASP A 68 7.83 -12.51 -4.91
C ASP A 68 6.67 -13.23 -5.63
N ARG A 69 5.44 -13.07 -5.15
CA ARG A 69 4.21 -13.62 -5.76
C ARG A 69 3.52 -12.62 -6.68
N LEU A 70 3.84 -11.33 -6.59
CA LEU A 70 3.35 -10.32 -7.51
C LEU A 70 4.10 -10.42 -8.84
N ASN A 71 3.38 -10.54 -9.95
CA ASN A 71 3.98 -10.57 -11.29
C ASN A 71 4.42 -9.17 -11.76
N MET A 72 5.41 -8.58 -11.08
CA MET A 72 5.92 -7.23 -11.35
C MET A 72 6.72 -7.12 -12.65
N SER A 73 7.22 -8.23 -13.20
CA SER A 73 7.98 -8.25 -14.45
C SER A 73 7.18 -7.75 -15.66
N SER A 74 5.85 -7.82 -15.59
CA SER A 74 4.94 -7.28 -16.61
C SER A 74 4.85 -5.75 -16.62
N GLY A 75 5.33 -5.06 -15.58
CA GLY A 75 5.21 -3.61 -15.42
C GLY A 75 3.81 -3.12 -15.00
N ASN A 76 2.83 -4.03 -14.87
CA ASN A 76 1.46 -3.68 -14.50
C ASN A 76 1.29 -3.45 -13.00
N VAL A 77 2.21 -3.96 -12.18
CA VAL A 77 2.19 -3.77 -10.72
C VAL A 77 3.19 -2.70 -10.34
N GLN A 78 2.72 -1.69 -9.65
CA GLN A 78 3.55 -0.71 -8.99
C GLN A 78 3.29 -0.77 -7.48
N LEU A 79 4.33 -0.70 -6.67
CA LEU A 79 4.16 -0.74 -5.22
C LEU A 79 5.07 0.23 -4.48
N THR A 80 4.68 0.55 -3.26
CA THR A 80 5.48 1.31 -2.31
C THR A 80 5.34 0.71 -0.91
N VAL A 81 6.27 1.06 -0.02
CA VAL A 81 6.34 0.50 1.33
C VAL A 81 6.66 1.64 2.30
N ALA A 82 5.88 1.71 3.37
CA ALA A 82 6.13 2.62 4.47
C ALA A 82 6.01 1.91 5.81
N SER A 83 6.67 2.47 6.81
CA SER A 83 6.44 2.16 8.22
C SER A 83 5.66 3.30 8.86
N TYR A 84 4.72 2.98 9.74
CA TYR A 84 3.95 3.98 10.47
C TYR A 84 4.03 3.77 11.97
N GLY A 85 3.79 4.84 12.71
CA GLY A 85 3.71 4.88 14.15
C GLY A 85 3.15 6.24 14.52
N SER A 86 3.92 7.12 15.17
CA SER A 86 3.56 8.54 15.32
C SER A 86 3.69 9.35 14.01
N ASN A 87 4.38 8.82 13.01
CA ASN A 87 4.54 9.40 11.67
C ASN A 87 4.63 8.27 10.63
N CYS A 88 4.44 8.60 9.35
CA CYS A 88 4.65 7.68 8.23
C CYS A 88 6.00 7.94 7.55
N TYR A 89 6.77 6.90 7.29
CA TYR A 89 8.08 6.99 6.66
C TYR A 89 8.24 5.99 5.50
N PRO A 90 8.83 6.39 4.36
CA PRO A 90 9.49 7.69 4.14
C PRO A 90 8.51 8.88 4.02
N PRO A 91 9.00 10.13 4.15
CA PRO A 91 8.18 11.32 3.91
C PRO A 91 7.95 11.60 2.41
N VAL A 92 8.89 11.18 1.56
CA VAL A 92 8.82 11.31 0.09
C VAL A 92 8.72 9.94 -0.51
N ASN A 93 7.69 9.71 -1.32
CA ASN A 93 7.26 8.37 -1.66
C ASN A 93 6.83 8.33 -3.11
N ASN A 94 7.45 7.43 -3.86
CA ASN A 94 7.02 7.08 -5.20
C ASN A 94 6.77 5.58 -5.25
N TYR A 95 6.06 5.16 -6.28
CA TYR A 95 5.90 3.76 -6.62
C TYR A 95 7.11 3.25 -7.41
N THR A 96 7.44 1.99 -7.20
CA THR A 96 8.36 1.24 -8.06
C THR A 96 7.63 0.10 -8.76
N ARG A 97 8.02 -0.16 -10.01
CA ARG A 97 7.62 -1.34 -10.79
C ARG A 97 8.70 -2.43 -10.78
N ASN A 98 9.84 -2.18 -10.14
CA ASN A 98 10.96 -3.11 -10.08
C ASN A 98 10.91 -3.89 -8.77
N SER A 99 10.80 -5.21 -8.84
CA SER A 99 10.69 -6.09 -7.67
C SER A 99 11.96 -6.10 -6.81
N THR A 100 13.14 -5.93 -7.39
CA THR A 100 14.40 -5.82 -6.63
C THR A 100 14.41 -4.54 -5.80
N LEU A 101 14.05 -3.40 -6.41
CA LEU A 101 13.95 -2.13 -5.69
C LEU A 101 12.84 -2.17 -4.63
N ALA A 102 11.72 -2.82 -4.93
CA ALA A 102 10.64 -3.01 -3.96
C ALA A 102 11.12 -3.77 -2.72
N LYS A 103 11.85 -4.88 -2.90
CA LYS A 103 12.44 -5.65 -1.78
C LYS A 103 13.50 -4.86 -1.03
N GLU A 104 14.26 -4.03 -1.72
CA GLU A 104 15.20 -3.10 -1.08
C GLU A 104 14.49 -2.05 -0.22
N MET A 105 13.38 -1.49 -0.68
CA MET A 105 12.54 -0.59 0.12
C MET A 105 12.04 -1.28 1.40
N VAL A 106 11.53 -2.52 1.29
CA VAL A 106 11.13 -3.31 2.47
C VAL A 106 12.31 -3.46 3.43
N LYS A 107 13.46 -3.93 2.92
CA LYS A 107 14.68 -4.13 3.72
C LYS A 107 15.12 -2.87 4.45
N ASN A 108 15.04 -1.71 3.80
CA ASN A 108 15.46 -0.42 4.35
C ASN A 108 14.40 0.25 5.25
N THR A 109 13.21 -0.34 5.36
CA THR A 109 12.17 0.14 6.28
C THR A 109 12.58 -0.15 7.74
N THR A 110 12.45 0.86 8.60
CA THR A 110 12.98 0.87 9.97
C THR A 110 11.87 0.79 11.03
N TYR A 111 12.06 -0.07 12.01
CA TYR A 111 11.25 -0.12 13.23
C TYR A 111 11.56 1.08 14.12
N ARG A 112 10.54 1.80 14.60
CA ARG A 112 10.71 3.03 15.40
C ARG A 112 10.16 2.96 16.83
N GLY A 113 9.27 2.02 17.13
CA GLY A 113 8.72 1.82 18.48
C GLY A 113 8.03 3.05 19.05
N SER A 114 7.00 3.54 18.35
CA SER A 114 6.28 4.77 18.70
C SER A 114 4.77 4.54 18.95
N THR A 115 3.90 5.55 18.89
CA THR A 115 2.44 5.33 19.04
C THR A 115 1.86 4.55 17.85
N THR A 116 0.59 4.11 17.94
CA THR A 116 -0.11 3.45 16.82
C THR A 116 -1.12 4.40 16.18
N GLU A 117 -0.70 5.14 15.14
CA GLU A 117 -1.60 6.03 14.38
C GLU A 117 -1.87 5.49 12.96
N THR A 118 -2.69 4.44 12.87
CA THR A 118 -3.06 3.81 11.59
C THR A 118 -3.68 4.79 10.59
N GLY A 119 -4.42 5.80 11.09
CA GLY A 119 -5.01 6.86 10.28
C GLY A 119 -3.99 7.68 9.47
N LEU A 120 -2.77 7.85 9.99
CA LEU A 120 -1.70 8.54 9.27
C LEU A 120 -1.25 7.73 8.05
N CYS A 121 -1.14 6.40 8.17
CA CYS A 121 -0.75 5.57 7.03
C CYS A 121 -1.83 5.54 5.94
N LEU A 122 -3.10 5.49 6.34
CA LEU A 122 -4.22 5.58 5.41
C LEU A 122 -4.21 6.90 4.63
N LYS A 123 -4.08 8.04 5.33
CA LYS A 123 -4.01 9.35 4.69
C LYS A 123 -2.82 9.47 3.74
N TRP A 124 -1.66 8.97 4.19
CA TRP A 124 -0.44 8.92 3.39
C TRP A 124 -0.62 8.09 2.11
N ALA A 125 -1.16 6.88 2.24
CA ALA A 125 -1.35 5.98 1.12
C ALA A 125 -2.38 6.52 0.13
N ASN A 126 -3.48 7.13 0.61
CA ASN A 126 -4.48 7.77 -0.25
C ASN A 126 -3.86 8.90 -1.08
N GLY A 127 -3.17 9.86 -0.43
CA GLY A 127 -2.54 10.97 -1.16
C GLY A 127 -1.47 10.52 -2.14
N LEU A 128 -0.77 9.43 -1.83
CA LEU A 128 0.21 8.82 -2.73
C LEU A 128 -0.44 8.14 -3.94
N HIS A 129 -1.55 7.43 -3.77
CA HIS A 129 -2.33 6.92 -4.90
C HIS A 129 -2.85 8.07 -5.78
N ASP A 130 -3.34 9.16 -5.19
CA ASP A 130 -3.84 10.31 -5.96
C ASP A 130 -2.73 11.02 -6.75
N THR A 131 -1.52 11.10 -6.19
CA THR A 131 -0.42 11.89 -6.77
C THR A 131 0.49 11.08 -7.70
N TYR A 132 0.78 9.83 -7.35
CA TYR A 132 1.78 8.99 -8.03
C TYR A 132 1.21 7.64 -8.48
N GLY A 133 -0.05 7.35 -8.14
CA GLY A 133 -0.77 6.17 -8.61
C GLY A 133 -0.91 6.17 -10.13
N ASP A 134 -0.82 4.99 -10.74
CA ASP A 134 -1.28 4.83 -12.12
C ASP A 134 -2.81 5.02 -12.12
N PRO A 135 -3.35 6.03 -12.81
CA PRO A 135 -4.79 6.31 -12.81
C PRO A 135 -5.63 5.17 -13.44
N LYS A 136 -4.98 4.20 -14.10
CA LYS A 136 -5.62 3.01 -14.67
C LYS A 136 -5.51 1.79 -13.77
N ALA A 137 -4.86 1.91 -12.60
CA ALA A 137 -4.67 0.80 -11.68
C ALA A 137 -5.77 0.74 -10.63
N VAL A 138 -6.11 -0.49 -10.22
CA VAL A 138 -6.80 -0.72 -8.96
C VAL A 138 -5.84 -0.39 -7.82
N CYS A 139 -6.31 0.33 -6.80
CA CYS A 139 -5.49 0.74 -5.66
C CYS A 139 -5.75 -0.15 -4.45
N LEU A 140 -4.68 -0.65 -3.85
CA LEU A 140 -4.72 -1.46 -2.65
C LEU A 140 -3.85 -0.83 -1.56
N ILE A 141 -4.40 -0.71 -0.37
CA ILE A 141 -3.63 -0.42 0.85
C ILE A 141 -3.63 -1.69 1.70
N LEU A 142 -2.45 -2.20 1.99
CA LEU A 142 -2.23 -3.37 2.83
C LEU A 142 -1.54 -2.92 4.12
N ILE A 143 -2.30 -2.89 5.21
CA ILE A 143 -1.80 -2.53 6.54
C ILE A 143 -1.46 -3.81 7.28
N MET A 144 -0.20 -3.90 7.72
CA MET A 144 0.35 -5.00 8.51
C MET A 144 0.40 -4.53 9.97
N THR A 145 -0.34 -5.17 10.87
CA THR A 145 -0.40 -4.80 12.30
C THR A 145 -0.48 -6.04 13.18
N ASP A 146 -0.20 -5.88 14.48
CA ASP A 146 -0.41 -6.90 15.50
C ASP A 146 -1.84 -6.93 16.08
N GLY A 147 -2.69 -6.00 15.65
CA GLY A 147 -4.06 -5.85 16.15
C GLY A 147 -4.19 -4.97 17.40
N GLY A 148 -3.09 -4.38 17.90
CA GLY A 148 -3.10 -3.39 18.97
C GLY A 148 -3.24 -1.98 18.41
N SER A 149 -4.43 -1.36 18.50
CA SER A 149 -4.61 0.07 18.19
C SER A 149 -4.73 0.88 19.47
N THR A 150 -3.90 1.91 19.64
CA THR A 150 -4.08 2.93 20.71
C THR A 150 -5.18 3.94 20.42
N ASN A 151 -5.85 3.83 19.26
CA ASN A 151 -6.92 4.74 18.86
C ASN A 151 -8.18 3.93 18.53
N GLN A 152 -9.06 3.78 19.52
CA GLN A 152 -10.45 3.38 19.32
C GLN A 152 -11.25 4.66 19.09
N THR A 153 -11.61 4.93 17.82
CA THR A 153 -12.73 5.76 17.35
C THR A 153 -13.11 7.02 18.15
N GLN A 154 -13.21 8.13 17.41
CA GLN A 154 -14.51 8.80 17.28
C GLN A 154 -14.85 8.97 15.80
#